data_AF-A0A6P2TNP1-F1
#
_entry.id   AF-A0A6P2TNP1-F1
#
_cell.length_a   1.000
_cell.length_b   1.000
_cell.length_c   1.000
_cell.angle_alpha   90.00
_cell.angle_beta   90.00
_cell.angle_gamma   90.00
#
_symmetry.space_group_name_H-M   'P 1'
#
loop_
_entity.id
_entity.type
_entity.pdbx_description
1 polymer ?
#
loop_
_entity_poly.entity_id
_entity_poly.type
_entity_poly.pdbx_seq_one_letter_code
_entity_poly.pdbx_strand_id
1 'polypeptide(L)'
;MNSTQAVFLHSGYGTTDGWLWSCLRDLDGVTAYDEPLRAMIESVDYAQYASTGSDGPSAAMRGLGPQPAASVAETLRQDTPGMSRVEMAFSANQFEEATPEYAGDIEYFLRTLMTQAFDRGCIPVFRFGESLGRLAWMRRAFPDVMHIVVARNPLAQWQSCCDRLVAHHDAHCIALPLMALACGRSVPAVERIVVGLRIDLPDDFPCVGERPADHGLEFFKSHAAYVGMAAAYRAFLGCWLLAMRDATTHADAIFDCDLAIRSHAYLEAAEAWIESLTGLKPSMRAAHRNHAVRSRTMSFADNEDAHLVAMEIGKVLVREGSAPVDALALWASKLAEATLSARADADATATYARMCVDQAIRIVDLAAAGSFGCDTVLASELAMMKAALGGSAEQGADRRSGPWSRLTNTARGFLAMRR
;
A
#
# COMPACT_ATOMS: atom_id res chain seq x y z
N MET A 1 -30.25 -0.95 12.79
CA MET A 1 -30.49 -1.79 11.60
C MET A 1 -29.30 -1.60 10.70
N ASN A 2 -28.37 -2.57 10.67
CA ASN A 2 -27.20 -2.49 9.80
C ASN A 2 -27.71 -2.63 8.37
N SER A 3 -27.74 -1.51 7.65
CA SER A 3 -28.03 -1.51 6.21
C SER A 3 -26.93 -2.31 5.52
N THR A 4 -27.31 -3.15 4.56
CA THR A 4 -26.39 -4.00 3.79
C THR A 4 -25.57 -3.11 2.86
N GLN A 5 -24.42 -2.62 3.33
CA GLN A 5 -23.57 -1.69 2.58
C GLN A 5 -22.67 -2.43 1.59
N ALA A 6 -22.46 -1.85 0.41
CA ALA A 6 -21.40 -2.31 -0.49
C ALA A 6 -20.02 -2.08 0.15
N VAL A 7 -19.01 -2.79 -0.34
CA VAL A 7 -17.63 -2.65 0.12
C VAL A 7 -16.73 -2.25 -1.02
N PHE A 8 -16.02 -1.14 -0.88
CA PHE A 8 -14.97 -0.70 -1.80
C PHE A 8 -13.60 -0.94 -1.16
N LEU A 9 -12.80 -1.79 -1.79
CA LEU A 9 -11.40 -2.01 -1.45
C LEU A 9 -10.52 -1.13 -2.33
N HIS A 10 -9.84 -0.19 -1.69
CA HIS A 10 -8.95 0.75 -2.36
C HIS A 10 -7.50 0.35 -2.14
N SER A 11 -6.75 0.23 -3.21
CA SER A 11 -5.33 -0.12 -3.16
C SER A 11 -4.55 0.77 -4.12
N GLY A 12 -3.22 0.80 -3.97
CA GLY A 12 -2.36 1.69 -4.76
C GLY A 12 -1.69 0.97 -5.93
N TYR A 13 -0.94 1.71 -6.73
CA TYR A 13 -0.23 1.13 -7.88
C TYR A 13 0.63 -0.08 -7.47
N GLY A 14 0.38 -1.23 -8.09
CA GLY A 14 1.16 -2.45 -7.88
C GLY A 14 0.95 -3.23 -6.61
N THR A 15 -0.07 -2.89 -5.81
CA THR A 15 -0.66 -3.88 -4.91
C THR A 15 -1.47 -4.85 -5.75
N THR A 16 -0.81 -5.89 -6.25
CA THR A 16 -1.48 -7.08 -6.82
C THR A 16 -2.16 -7.93 -5.75
N ASP A 17 -2.24 -7.42 -4.52
CA ASP A 17 -2.65 -8.14 -3.32
C ASP A 17 -4.18 -8.25 -3.30
N GLY A 18 -4.72 -8.91 -4.32
CA GLY A 18 -6.10 -9.38 -4.34
C GLY A 18 -6.37 -10.46 -3.30
N TRP A 19 -5.46 -10.69 -2.34
CA TRP A 19 -5.64 -11.72 -1.30
C TRP A 19 -6.81 -11.38 -0.39
N LEU A 20 -6.86 -10.17 0.19
CA LEU A 20 -7.99 -9.73 0.99
C LEU A 20 -9.29 -9.78 0.17
N TRP A 21 -9.23 -9.31 -1.08
CA TRP A 21 -10.36 -9.38 -1.99
C TRP A 21 -10.79 -10.82 -2.28
N SER A 22 -9.86 -11.76 -2.45
CA SER A 22 -10.13 -13.19 -2.66
C SER A 22 -10.81 -13.79 -1.43
N CYS A 23 -10.34 -13.45 -0.23
CA CYS A 23 -10.99 -13.86 1.02
C CYS A 23 -12.45 -13.39 1.10
N LEU A 24 -12.78 -12.22 0.55
CA LEU A 24 -14.16 -11.71 0.53
C LEU A 24 -14.98 -12.30 -0.62
N ARG A 25 -14.37 -12.46 -1.81
CA ARG A 25 -14.99 -13.06 -2.99
C ARG A 25 -15.45 -14.49 -2.75
N ASP A 26 -14.70 -15.25 -1.96
CA ASP A 26 -14.98 -16.65 -1.68
C ASP A 26 -16.10 -16.86 -0.65
N LEU A 27 -16.72 -15.77 -0.14
CA LEU A 27 -17.84 -15.84 0.79
C LEU A 27 -19.17 -16.04 0.07
N ASP A 28 -20.04 -16.87 0.67
CA ASP A 28 -21.43 -16.99 0.25
C ASP A 28 -22.15 -15.65 0.40
N GLY A 29 -22.98 -15.31 -0.58
CA GLY A 29 -23.73 -14.05 -0.57
C GLY A 29 -22.89 -12.83 -0.93
N VAL A 30 -21.70 -12.99 -1.50
CA VAL A 30 -20.91 -11.89 -2.09
C VAL A 30 -20.99 -11.91 -3.61
N THR A 31 -21.10 -10.73 -4.22
CA THR A 31 -20.81 -10.53 -5.65
C THR A 31 -19.57 -9.66 -5.76
N ALA A 32 -18.46 -10.23 -6.20
CA ALA A 32 -17.18 -9.53 -6.27
C ALA A 32 -16.90 -8.98 -7.67
N TYR A 33 -16.46 -7.74 -7.74
CA TYR A 33 -16.07 -7.04 -8.96
C TYR A 33 -14.59 -6.65 -8.89
N ASP A 34 -13.83 -7.09 -9.88
CA ASP A 34 -12.40 -6.81 -9.96
C ASP A 34 -12.11 -5.72 -10.99
N GLU A 35 -11.45 -4.64 -10.55
CA GLU A 35 -11.12 -3.47 -11.37
C GLU A 35 -12.26 -3.05 -12.32
N PRO A 36 -13.48 -2.84 -11.81
CA PRO A 36 -14.69 -2.65 -12.63
C PRO A 36 -14.57 -1.46 -13.59
N LEU A 37 -13.74 -0.47 -13.23
CA LEU A 37 -13.52 0.73 -14.04
C LEU A 37 -12.59 0.45 -15.23
N ARG A 38 -11.68 -0.53 -15.13
CA ARG A 38 -10.93 -1.01 -16.30
C ARG A 38 -11.86 -1.64 -17.34
N ALA A 39 -12.89 -2.35 -16.89
CA ALA A 39 -13.90 -2.92 -17.77
C ALA A 39 -14.81 -1.87 -18.44
N MET A 40 -14.97 -0.67 -17.85
CA MET A 40 -15.60 0.47 -18.55
C MET A 40 -14.74 1.04 -19.68
N ILE A 41 -13.42 0.83 -19.63
CA ILE A 41 -12.45 1.51 -20.47
C ILE A 41 -12.09 0.65 -21.70
N GLU A 42 -11.87 -0.64 -21.49
CA GLU A 42 -11.46 -1.55 -22.56
C GLU A 42 -12.68 -1.87 -23.45
N SER A 43 -12.66 -1.53 -24.75
CA SER A 43 -13.62 -2.09 -25.71
C SER A 43 -13.33 -3.59 -25.83
N VAL A 44 -13.93 -4.39 -24.95
CA VAL A 44 -13.51 -5.76 -24.73
C VAL A 44 -13.67 -6.59 -26.02
N ASP A 45 -12.55 -7.06 -26.59
CA ASP A 45 -12.55 -8.28 -27.40
C ASP A 45 -12.60 -9.47 -26.42
N TYR A 46 -13.79 -10.07 -26.35
CA TYR A 46 -14.18 -11.07 -25.36
C TYR A 46 -13.30 -12.32 -25.38
N ALA A 47 -12.57 -12.58 -26.46
CA ALA A 47 -11.65 -13.70 -26.58
C ALA A 47 -10.38 -13.55 -25.70
N GLN A 48 -9.93 -12.32 -25.43
CA GLN A 48 -8.72 -12.06 -24.63
C GLN A 48 -8.98 -12.08 -23.12
N TYR A 49 -10.15 -11.61 -22.66
CA TYR A 49 -10.46 -11.55 -21.23
C TYR A 49 -10.72 -12.94 -20.62
N ALA A 50 -11.27 -13.87 -21.41
CA ALA A 50 -11.43 -15.27 -21.03
C ALA A 50 -10.10 -16.04 -20.88
N SER A 51 -8.99 -15.49 -21.40
CA SER A 51 -7.65 -16.10 -21.32
C SER A 51 -6.67 -15.38 -20.38
N THR A 52 -7.08 -14.25 -19.78
CA THR A 52 -6.28 -13.46 -18.83
C THR A 52 -6.85 -13.42 -17.41
N GLY A 53 -7.68 -14.41 -17.07
CA GLY A 53 -7.78 -14.83 -15.67
C GLY A 53 -6.37 -15.05 -15.14
N SER A 54 -5.99 -14.31 -14.10
CA SER A 54 -4.65 -14.31 -13.54
C SER A 54 -4.28 -15.70 -12.99
N ASP A 55 -3.83 -16.58 -13.89
CA ASP A 55 -3.12 -17.80 -13.58
C ASP A 55 -1.64 -17.43 -13.35
N GLY A 56 -1.33 -17.02 -12.12
CA GLY A 56 -0.04 -17.38 -11.53
C GLY A 56 -0.08 -18.88 -11.19
N PRO A 57 1.00 -19.65 -11.40
CA PRO A 57 0.95 -21.11 -11.39
C PRO A 57 0.41 -21.66 -10.06
N SER A 58 -0.79 -22.24 -10.14
CA SER A 58 -1.43 -22.99 -9.06
C SER A 58 -0.61 -24.24 -8.75
N ALA A 59 0.20 -24.16 -7.69
CA ALA A 59 0.72 -25.36 -7.05
C ALA A 59 -0.42 -26.01 -6.25
N ALA A 60 -1.13 -26.91 -6.94
CA ALA A 60 -1.88 -28.04 -6.41
C ALA A 60 -2.92 -27.76 -5.29
N MET A 61 -4.18 -27.62 -5.70
CA MET A 61 -5.27 -28.29 -4.98
C MET A 61 -6.39 -28.68 -5.95
N ARG A 62 -6.49 -29.97 -6.25
CA ARG A 62 -7.61 -30.55 -7.00
C ARG A 62 -8.83 -30.61 -6.09
N GLY A 63 -9.95 -30.09 -6.58
CA GLY A 63 -11.29 -30.49 -6.13
C GLY A 63 -12.07 -29.39 -5.41
N LEU A 64 -12.70 -28.51 -6.19
CA LEU A 64 -14.15 -28.22 -6.25
C LEU A 64 -14.31 -27.09 -7.28
N GLY A 65 -15.30 -27.20 -8.17
CA GLY A 65 -15.38 -26.40 -9.40
C GLY A 65 -15.43 -24.88 -9.17
N PRO A 66 -14.83 -24.06 -10.04
CA PRO A 66 -14.89 -22.61 -9.91
C PRO A 66 -16.29 -22.10 -10.29
N GLN A 67 -16.94 -21.39 -9.37
CA GLN A 67 -18.06 -20.52 -9.74
C GLN A 67 -17.52 -19.42 -10.67
N PRO A 68 -18.14 -19.17 -11.85
CA PRO A 68 -17.69 -18.12 -12.73
C PRO A 68 -17.89 -16.75 -12.06
N ALA A 69 -16.86 -15.92 -12.08
CA ALA A 69 -17.01 -14.49 -11.79
C ALA A 69 -18.13 -13.94 -12.69
N ALA A 70 -19.10 -13.22 -12.12
CA ALA A 70 -20.15 -12.58 -12.90
C ALA A 70 -19.48 -11.59 -13.88
N SER A 71 -19.44 -11.97 -15.16
CA SER A 71 -18.80 -11.17 -16.19
C SER A 71 -19.56 -9.86 -16.36
N VAL A 72 -18.91 -8.76 -15.98
CA VAL A 72 -19.31 -7.35 -16.19
C VAL A 72 -19.80 -7.08 -17.63
N ALA A 73 -19.43 -7.95 -18.55
CA ALA A 73 -19.63 -7.85 -19.97
C ALA A 73 -21.09 -8.03 -20.44
N GLU A 74 -21.97 -8.69 -19.67
CA GLU A 74 -23.41 -8.73 -20.03
C GLU A 74 -24.13 -7.41 -19.78
N THR A 75 -23.60 -6.54 -18.89
CA THR A 75 -24.23 -5.25 -18.54
C THR A 75 -23.81 -4.12 -19.49
N LEU A 76 -22.67 -4.24 -20.16
CA LEU A 76 -22.08 -3.18 -21.00
C LEU A 76 -22.57 -3.19 -22.47
N ARG A 77 -23.57 -4.00 -22.83
CA ARG A 77 -24.19 -3.95 -24.17
C ARG A 77 -25.26 -2.87 -24.24
N GLN A 78 -24.91 -1.72 -24.82
CA GLN A 78 -25.58 -1.08 -25.97
C GLN A 78 -25.03 0.35 -26.20
N ASP A 79 -24.34 0.54 -27.33
CA ASP A 79 -24.20 1.77 -28.12
C ASP A 79 -23.67 3.06 -27.45
N THR A 80 -22.38 3.15 -27.09
CA THR A 80 -21.74 4.49 -26.96
C THR A 80 -20.26 4.53 -27.34
N PRO A 81 -19.90 5.11 -28.51
CA PRO A 81 -18.52 5.26 -28.98
C PRO A 81 -17.80 6.45 -28.30
N GLY A 82 -17.64 6.42 -26.97
CA GLY A 82 -17.00 7.49 -26.18
C GLY A 82 -16.09 7.05 -25.04
N MET A 83 -15.89 5.74 -24.83
CA MET A 83 -15.34 5.17 -23.60
C MET A 83 -13.82 5.33 -23.41
N SER A 84 -13.03 5.58 -24.48
CA SER A 84 -11.56 5.70 -24.36
C SER A 84 -11.06 7.01 -23.70
N ARG A 85 -11.94 8.01 -23.47
CA ARG A 85 -11.57 9.23 -22.73
C ARG A 85 -11.70 9.11 -21.21
N VAL A 86 -12.57 8.21 -20.75
CA VAL A 86 -12.73 7.86 -19.33
C VAL A 86 -11.42 7.27 -18.77
N GLU A 87 -10.66 6.60 -19.64
CA GLU A 87 -9.36 5.95 -19.39
C GLU A 87 -8.39 6.80 -18.59
N MET A 88 -8.07 8.01 -19.04
CA MET A 88 -6.98 8.78 -18.43
C MET A 88 -7.42 9.77 -17.37
N ALA A 89 -8.65 10.30 -17.49
CA ALA A 89 -9.26 11.07 -16.41
C ALA A 89 -9.42 10.23 -15.14
N PHE A 90 -9.59 8.91 -15.29
CA PHE A 90 -9.65 7.96 -14.18
C PHE A 90 -8.34 7.21 -13.86
N SER A 91 -7.31 7.21 -14.72
CA SER A 91 -6.03 6.54 -14.38
C SER A 91 -5.04 7.45 -13.63
N ALA A 92 -5.02 8.76 -13.90
CA ALA A 92 -4.14 9.69 -13.19
C ALA A 92 -4.75 10.09 -11.84
N ASN A 93 -4.36 9.49 -10.71
CA ASN A 93 -4.77 9.91 -9.37
C ASN A 93 -4.85 11.45 -9.26
N GLN A 94 -6.05 12.00 -9.05
CA GLN A 94 -6.28 13.44 -8.90
C GLN A 94 -6.47 13.75 -7.42
N PHE A 95 -5.38 14.07 -6.74
CA PHE A 95 -5.40 14.35 -5.30
C PHE A 95 -6.30 15.53 -4.94
N GLU A 96 -6.81 15.54 -3.70
CA GLU A 96 -7.82 16.47 -3.15
C GLU A 96 -9.26 16.21 -3.65
N GLU A 97 -10.17 17.15 -3.38
CA GLU A 97 -11.61 17.03 -3.66
C GLU A 97 -11.97 17.18 -5.15
N ALA A 98 -11.00 16.96 -6.05
CA ALA A 98 -11.22 17.02 -7.48
C ALA A 98 -12.29 16.01 -7.91
N THR A 99 -13.29 16.49 -8.63
CA THR A 99 -14.30 15.62 -9.25
C THR A 99 -13.72 15.08 -10.55
N PRO A 100 -13.62 13.76 -10.74
CA PRO A 100 -13.12 13.18 -11.98
C PRO A 100 -13.93 13.65 -13.19
N GLU A 101 -13.26 13.80 -14.33
CA GLU A 101 -13.95 13.86 -15.62
C GLU A 101 -14.77 12.57 -15.76
N TYR A 102 -16.05 12.67 -16.14
CA TYR A 102 -17.01 11.55 -16.17
C TYR A 102 -17.47 10.98 -14.83
N ALA A 103 -17.31 11.72 -13.73
CA ALA A 103 -17.78 11.29 -12.39
C ALA A 103 -19.24 10.76 -12.38
N GLY A 104 -20.14 11.38 -13.13
CA GLY A 104 -21.54 10.95 -13.22
C GLY A 104 -21.73 9.57 -13.87
N ASP A 105 -20.98 9.28 -14.93
CA ASP A 105 -21.04 7.99 -15.64
C ASP A 105 -20.46 6.87 -14.78
N ILE A 106 -19.36 7.16 -14.08
CA ILE A 106 -18.73 6.23 -13.13
C ILE A 106 -19.67 5.93 -11.97
N GLU A 107 -20.29 6.96 -11.40
CA GLU A 107 -21.26 6.79 -10.33
C GLU A 107 -22.43 5.91 -10.78
N TYR A 108 -23.02 6.23 -11.93
CA TYR A 108 -24.13 5.46 -12.49
C TYR A 108 -23.76 3.99 -12.74
N PHE A 109 -22.58 3.74 -13.31
CA PHE A 109 -22.10 2.39 -13.58
C PHE A 109 -21.92 1.56 -12.30
N LEU A 110 -21.20 2.10 -11.30
CA LEU A 110 -20.96 1.38 -10.06
C LEU A 110 -22.27 1.14 -9.28
N ARG A 111 -23.18 2.11 -9.25
CA ARG A 111 -24.51 1.95 -8.64
C ARG A 111 -25.36 0.89 -9.36
N THR A 112 -25.23 0.77 -10.68
CA THR A 112 -25.90 -0.27 -11.46
C THR A 112 -25.41 -1.65 -11.03
N LEU A 113 -24.08 -1.84 -10.92
CA LEU A 113 -23.50 -3.09 -10.44
C LEU A 113 -23.94 -3.41 -9.01
N MET A 114 -23.96 -2.41 -8.12
CA MET A 114 -24.45 -2.57 -6.75
C MET A 114 -25.91 -3.04 -6.71
N THR A 115 -26.78 -2.39 -7.48
CA THR A 115 -28.22 -2.73 -7.55
C THR A 115 -28.42 -4.17 -8.00
N GLN A 116 -27.70 -4.61 -9.04
CA GLN A 116 -27.78 -5.99 -9.53
C GLN A 116 -27.34 -7.03 -8.49
N ALA A 117 -26.31 -6.73 -7.70
CA ALA A 117 -25.89 -7.62 -6.62
C ALA A 117 -26.94 -7.70 -5.51
N PHE A 118 -27.49 -6.55 -5.10
CA PHE A 118 -28.53 -6.49 -4.08
C PHE A 118 -29.82 -7.19 -4.51
N ASP A 119 -30.23 -7.07 -5.78
CA ASP A 119 -31.39 -7.77 -6.34
C ASP A 119 -31.24 -9.30 -6.27
N ARG A 120 -30.00 -9.80 -6.24
CA ARG A 120 -29.68 -11.22 -6.06
C ARG A 120 -29.52 -11.62 -4.58
N GLY A 121 -29.72 -10.70 -3.65
CA GLY A 121 -29.50 -10.91 -2.22
C GLY A 121 -28.02 -10.99 -1.82
N CYS A 122 -27.11 -10.47 -2.65
CA CYS A 122 -25.68 -10.49 -2.41
C CYS A 122 -25.14 -9.11 -2.02
N ILE A 123 -24.05 -9.09 -1.23
CA ILE A 123 -23.27 -7.90 -0.91
C ILE A 123 -22.25 -7.67 -2.04
N PRO A 124 -22.28 -6.51 -2.72
CA PRO A 124 -21.29 -6.20 -3.74
C PRO A 124 -19.97 -5.76 -3.11
N VAL A 125 -18.86 -6.36 -3.56
CA VAL A 125 -17.49 -6.07 -3.11
C VAL A 125 -16.63 -5.70 -4.31
N PHE A 126 -16.08 -4.49 -4.32
CA PHE A 126 -15.30 -3.96 -5.44
C PHE A 126 -13.83 -3.82 -5.07
N ARG A 127 -12.92 -4.22 -5.97
CA ARG A 127 -11.48 -3.92 -5.86
C ARG A 127 -11.08 -2.84 -6.86
N PHE A 128 -10.36 -1.84 -6.37
CA PHE A 128 -9.78 -0.77 -7.19
C PHE A 128 -8.28 -0.62 -6.92
N GLY A 129 -7.45 -0.79 -7.96
CA GLY A 129 -6.00 -0.70 -7.92
C GLY A 129 -5.46 0.72 -8.04
N GLU A 130 -6.31 1.66 -8.50
CA GLU A 130 -5.91 3.02 -8.90
C GLU A 130 -6.92 4.07 -8.42
N SER A 131 -7.44 3.89 -7.21
CA SER A 131 -8.50 4.76 -6.65
C SER A 131 -8.04 5.63 -5.48
N LEU A 132 -6.87 5.37 -4.89
CA LEU A 132 -6.45 6.07 -3.67
C LEU A 132 -6.35 7.59 -3.83
N GLY A 133 -5.89 8.07 -5.00
CA GLY A 133 -5.85 9.50 -5.25
C GLY A 133 -7.23 10.15 -5.42
N ARG A 134 -8.31 9.37 -5.51
CA ARG A 134 -9.70 9.86 -5.66
C ARG A 134 -10.58 9.51 -4.47
N LEU A 135 -9.99 9.02 -3.38
CA LEU A 135 -10.75 8.50 -2.25
C LEU A 135 -11.69 9.56 -1.67
N ALA A 136 -11.28 10.82 -1.63
CA ALA A 136 -12.12 11.95 -1.21
C ALA A 136 -13.40 12.07 -2.05
N TRP A 137 -13.29 11.98 -3.38
CA TRP A 137 -14.44 11.98 -4.27
C TRP A 137 -15.29 10.72 -4.09
N MET A 138 -14.67 9.53 -4.06
CA MET A 138 -15.42 8.28 -3.88
C MET A 138 -16.21 8.27 -2.56
N ARG A 139 -15.64 8.80 -1.48
CA ARG A 139 -16.34 8.91 -0.19
C ARG A 139 -17.56 9.82 -0.25
N ARG A 140 -17.47 10.93 -0.98
CA ARG A 140 -18.60 11.87 -1.18
C ARG A 140 -19.67 11.30 -2.11
N ALA A 141 -19.25 10.63 -3.18
CA ALA A 141 -20.16 10.05 -4.17
C ALA A 141 -20.87 8.79 -3.63
N PHE A 142 -20.23 8.03 -2.75
CA PHE A 142 -20.75 6.77 -2.20
C PHE A 142 -20.75 6.78 -0.66
N PRO A 143 -21.48 7.71 -0.01
CA PRO A 143 -21.46 7.85 1.45
C PRO A 143 -22.06 6.63 2.17
N ASP A 144 -22.87 5.85 1.47
CA ASP A 144 -23.52 4.63 1.91
C ASP A 144 -22.66 3.36 1.76
N VAL A 145 -21.46 3.49 1.20
CA VAL A 145 -20.52 2.38 0.96
C VAL A 145 -19.43 2.37 2.02
N MET A 146 -18.95 1.18 2.36
CA MET A 146 -17.80 0.96 3.23
C MET A 146 -16.50 1.07 2.45
N HIS A 147 -15.66 2.06 2.76
CA HIS A 147 -14.38 2.29 2.10
C HIS A 147 -13.23 1.72 2.94
N ILE A 148 -12.63 0.63 2.48
CA ILE A 148 -11.48 -0.02 3.12
C ILE A 148 -10.23 0.22 2.26
N VAL A 149 -9.22 0.87 2.83
CA VAL A 149 -7.92 1.03 2.17
C VAL A 149 -7.01 -0.13 2.54
N VAL A 150 -6.39 -0.75 1.54
CA VAL A 150 -5.38 -1.79 1.71
C VAL A 150 -4.00 -1.13 1.70
N ALA A 151 -3.40 -0.99 2.88
CA ALA A 151 -2.10 -0.38 3.08
C ALA A 151 -0.99 -1.44 3.03
N ARG A 152 0.10 -1.10 2.33
CA ARG A 152 1.30 -1.92 2.22
C ARG A 152 2.56 -1.08 2.32
N ASN A 153 3.64 -1.71 2.76
CA ASN A 153 4.99 -1.18 2.74
C ASN A 153 5.31 -0.60 1.34
N PRO A 154 5.64 0.70 1.23
CA PRO A 154 5.85 1.37 -0.05
C PRO A 154 7.01 0.76 -0.84
N LEU A 155 8.05 0.25 -0.18
CA LEU A 155 9.16 -0.39 -0.88
C LEU A 155 8.75 -1.73 -1.49
N ALA A 156 7.97 -2.53 -0.77
CA ALA A 156 7.46 -3.81 -1.28
C ALA A 156 6.48 -3.59 -2.46
N GLN A 157 5.66 -2.55 -2.37
CA GLN A 157 4.76 -2.14 -3.45
C GLN A 157 5.55 -1.67 -4.69
N TRP A 158 6.59 -0.85 -4.50
CA TRP A 158 7.49 -0.43 -5.58
C TRP A 158 8.20 -1.62 -6.25
N GLN A 159 8.67 -2.60 -5.47
CA GLN A 159 9.27 -3.81 -6.01
C GLN A 159 8.29 -4.59 -6.91
N SER A 160 7.00 -4.66 -6.55
CA SER A 160 5.98 -5.26 -7.41
C SER A 160 5.83 -4.53 -8.75
N CYS A 161 5.99 -3.20 -8.78
CA CYS A 161 6.06 -2.44 -10.02
C CYS A 161 7.31 -2.80 -10.83
N CYS A 162 8.48 -2.86 -10.20
CA CYS A 162 9.73 -3.25 -10.84
C CYS A 162 9.69 -4.68 -11.40
N ASP A 163 9.15 -5.63 -10.63
CA ASP A 163 8.98 -7.03 -11.04
C ASP A 163 8.14 -7.12 -12.32
N ARG A 164 7.05 -6.35 -12.41
CA ARG A 164 6.20 -6.31 -13.61
C ARG A 164 6.89 -5.68 -14.80
N LEU A 165 7.68 -4.61 -14.59
CA LEU A 165 8.53 -4.06 -15.65
C LEU A 165 9.50 -5.11 -16.18
N VAL A 166 10.16 -5.86 -15.31
CA VAL A 166 11.14 -6.90 -15.71
C VAL A 166 10.46 -8.09 -16.38
N ALA A 167 9.35 -8.58 -15.83
CA ALA A 167 8.68 -9.79 -16.31
C ALA A 167 7.83 -9.57 -17.57
N HIS A 168 7.22 -8.39 -17.72
CA HIS A 168 6.21 -8.12 -18.75
C HIS A 168 6.53 -6.89 -19.61
N HIS A 169 7.66 -6.21 -19.38
CA HIS A 169 7.99 -4.93 -20.02
C HIS A 169 6.92 -3.85 -19.79
N ASP A 170 6.20 -3.95 -18.68
CA ASP A 170 5.14 -3.05 -18.31
C ASP A 170 5.64 -1.95 -17.36
N ALA A 171 5.86 -0.76 -17.90
CA ALA A 171 6.28 0.43 -17.15
C ALA A 171 5.09 1.23 -16.58
N HIS A 172 3.86 0.76 -16.71
CA HIS A 172 2.66 1.52 -16.37
C HIS A 172 2.66 1.99 -14.91
N CYS A 173 2.84 1.09 -13.94
CA CYS A 173 2.82 1.44 -12.52
C CYS A 173 4.06 2.23 -12.04
N ILE A 174 5.08 2.38 -12.89
CA ILE A 174 6.23 3.26 -12.66
C ILE A 174 5.94 4.67 -13.20
N ALA A 175 5.26 4.78 -14.34
CA ALA A 175 4.92 6.04 -14.98
C ALA A 175 3.76 6.79 -14.29
N LEU A 176 2.75 6.06 -13.79
CA LEU A 176 1.55 6.67 -13.22
C LEU A 176 1.81 7.62 -12.04
N PRO A 177 2.71 7.34 -11.06
CA PRO A 177 3.03 8.30 -10.02
C PRO A 177 3.59 9.64 -10.55
N LEU A 178 4.47 9.59 -11.57
CA LEU A 178 5.02 10.80 -12.18
C LEU A 178 3.91 11.61 -12.86
N MET A 179 3.03 10.93 -13.59
CA MET A 179 1.88 11.56 -14.24
C MET A 179 0.91 12.19 -13.24
N ALA A 180 0.55 11.46 -12.17
CA ALA A 180 -0.35 11.94 -11.14
C ALA A 180 0.20 13.20 -10.45
N LEU A 181 1.48 13.21 -10.08
CA LEU A 181 2.13 14.39 -9.50
C LEU A 181 2.23 15.55 -10.50
N ALA A 182 2.47 15.26 -11.78
CA ALA A 182 2.52 16.29 -12.81
C ALA A 182 1.15 16.95 -13.05
N CYS A 183 0.08 16.17 -13.09
CA CYS A 183 -1.29 16.68 -13.17
C CYS A 183 -1.72 17.44 -11.91
N GLY A 184 -1.21 17.04 -10.75
CA GLY A 184 -1.52 17.65 -9.45
C GLY A 184 -0.65 18.85 -9.06
N ARG A 185 0.22 19.39 -9.93
CA ARG A 185 1.19 20.42 -9.54
C ARG A 185 0.60 21.68 -8.91
N SER A 186 -0.65 22.03 -9.25
CA SER A 186 -1.35 23.18 -8.67
C SER A 186 -1.79 22.95 -7.22
N VAL A 187 -1.75 21.71 -6.74
CA VAL A 187 -2.11 21.34 -5.36
C VAL A 187 -0.95 21.63 -4.41
N PRO A 188 -1.11 22.47 -3.37
CA PRO A 188 0.00 22.87 -2.49
C PRO A 188 0.70 21.70 -1.76
N ALA A 189 -0.02 20.61 -1.47
CA ALA A 189 0.60 19.44 -0.86
C ALA A 189 1.44 18.64 -1.86
N VAL A 190 1.01 18.58 -3.13
CA VAL A 190 1.76 17.94 -4.22
C VAL A 190 3.04 18.73 -4.48
N GLU A 191 2.95 20.05 -4.59
CA GLU A 191 4.12 20.93 -4.79
C GLU A 191 5.18 20.72 -3.69
N ARG A 192 4.78 20.74 -2.41
CA ARG A 192 5.68 20.47 -1.27
C ARG A 192 6.38 19.12 -1.39
N ILE A 193 5.66 18.08 -1.79
CA ILE A 193 6.22 16.74 -1.96
C ILE A 193 7.19 16.69 -3.14
N VAL A 194 6.85 17.30 -4.28
CA VAL A 194 7.70 17.38 -5.46
C VAL A 194 9.01 18.09 -5.13
N VAL A 195 8.94 19.25 -4.47
CA VAL A 195 10.13 20.02 -4.06
C VAL A 195 10.92 19.26 -3.00
N GLY A 196 10.27 18.76 -1.95
CA GLY A 196 10.93 18.11 -0.81
C GLY A 196 11.65 16.83 -1.19
N LEU A 197 10.99 15.96 -1.98
CA LEU A 197 11.58 14.71 -2.47
C LEU A 197 12.45 14.90 -3.71
N ARG A 198 12.60 16.14 -4.22
CA ARG A 198 13.39 16.45 -5.42
C ARG A 198 12.96 15.60 -6.62
N ILE A 199 11.66 15.58 -6.87
CA ILE A 199 11.05 14.79 -7.94
C ILE A 199 11.22 15.56 -9.25
N ASP A 200 11.89 14.94 -10.22
CA ASP A 200 12.09 15.52 -11.55
C ASP A 200 10.84 15.31 -12.41
N LEU A 201 10.06 16.37 -12.59
CA LEU A 201 8.86 16.37 -13.42
C LEU A 201 9.01 17.39 -14.56
N PRO A 202 8.66 17.02 -15.80
CA PRO A 202 8.88 17.87 -16.98
C PRO A 202 7.88 19.04 -17.04
N ASP A 203 8.35 20.28 -17.14
CA ASP A 203 7.48 21.48 -17.06
C ASP A 203 6.40 21.52 -18.15
N ASP A 204 6.76 21.13 -19.37
CA ASP A 204 5.84 20.97 -20.49
C ASP A 204 5.65 19.48 -20.76
N PHE A 205 4.43 19.00 -20.55
CA PHE A 205 3.99 17.68 -20.99
C PHE A 205 2.66 17.83 -21.74
N PRO A 206 2.31 16.90 -22.64
CA PRO A 206 1.03 16.94 -23.35
C PRO A 206 -0.10 16.79 -22.33
N CYS A 207 -0.58 17.90 -21.78
CA CYS A 207 -1.69 17.93 -20.86
C CYS A 207 -2.95 17.48 -21.59
N VAL A 208 -3.77 16.71 -20.87
CA VAL A 208 -5.06 16.17 -21.30
C VAL A 208 -5.89 17.31 -21.93
N GLY A 209 -6.16 17.21 -23.24
CA GLY A 209 -6.95 18.21 -23.95
C GLY A 209 -6.89 18.13 -25.48
N GLU A 210 -5.69 17.96 -26.06
CA GLU A 210 -5.52 18.05 -27.52
C GLU A 210 -5.05 16.77 -28.23
N ARG A 211 -4.62 15.74 -27.49
CA ARG A 211 -4.16 14.45 -28.05
C ARG A 211 -4.75 13.27 -27.29
N PRO A 212 -4.83 12.07 -27.91
CA PRO A 212 -5.32 10.87 -27.25
C PRO A 212 -4.55 10.61 -25.95
N ALA A 213 -5.31 10.23 -24.93
CA ALA A 213 -4.91 9.71 -23.62
C ALA A 213 -3.56 8.93 -23.60
N ASP A 214 -3.39 8.02 -24.55
CA ASP A 214 -2.21 7.16 -24.71
C ASP A 214 -0.88 7.93 -24.79
N HIS A 215 -0.90 9.15 -25.33
CA HIS A 215 0.31 9.95 -25.49
C HIS A 215 0.88 10.47 -24.15
N GLY A 216 0.03 10.71 -23.15
CA GLY A 216 0.46 11.19 -21.83
C GLY A 216 1.16 10.09 -21.04
N LEU A 217 0.56 8.90 -20.99
CA LEU A 217 1.15 7.75 -20.32
C LEU A 217 2.47 7.30 -20.98
N GLU A 218 2.51 7.20 -22.31
CA GLU A 218 3.73 6.84 -23.04
C GLU A 218 4.85 7.88 -22.86
N PHE A 219 4.48 9.16 -22.77
CA PHE A 219 5.43 10.21 -22.42
C PHE A 219 6.03 9.97 -21.02
N PHE A 220 5.22 9.67 -20.00
CA PHE A 220 5.73 9.39 -18.65
C PHE A 220 6.45 8.05 -18.52
N LYS A 221 6.14 7.04 -19.33
CA LYS A 221 6.96 5.82 -19.45
C LYS A 221 8.36 6.16 -19.97
N SER A 222 8.43 7.00 -21.00
CA SER A 222 9.70 7.47 -21.56
C SER A 222 10.48 8.33 -20.55
N HIS A 223 9.78 9.22 -19.84
CA HIS A 223 10.38 10.07 -18.80
C HIS A 223 10.91 9.24 -17.62
N ALA A 224 10.16 8.24 -17.16
CA ALA A 224 10.62 7.34 -16.10
C ALA A 224 11.92 6.60 -16.48
N ALA A 225 12.03 6.17 -17.74
CA ALA A 225 13.26 5.56 -18.25
C ALA A 225 14.43 6.56 -18.29
N TYR A 226 14.15 7.83 -18.59
CA TYR A 226 15.15 8.91 -18.62
C TYR A 226 15.69 9.27 -17.23
N VAL A 227 14.80 9.50 -16.25
CA VAL A 227 15.20 9.90 -14.88
C VAL A 227 15.77 8.75 -14.06
N GLY A 228 15.49 7.51 -14.48
CA GLY A 228 15.96 6.29 -13.82
C GLY A 228 15.15 5.90 -12.57
N MET A 229 15.38 4.67 -12.12
CA MET A 229 14.54 4.01 -11.11
C MET A 229 14.58 4.69 -9.74
N ALA A 230 15.71 5.26 -9.32
CA ALA A 230 15.81 5.95 -8.03
C ALA A 230 14.98 7.24 -8.01
N ALA A 231 14.99 8.02 -9.09
CA ALA A 231 14.16 9.21 -9.22
C ALA A 231 12.67 8.85 -9.36
N ALA A 232 12.36 7.81 -10.15
CA ALA A 232 11.00 7.30 -10.26
C ALA A 232 10.47 6.76 -8.91
N TYR A 233 11.33 6.17 -8.06
CA TYR A 233 10.94 5.75 -6.72
C TYR A 233 10.55 6.94 -5.83
N ARG A 234 11.25 8.07 -5.92
CA ARG A 234 10.87 9.30 -5.19
C ARG A 234 9.50 9.80 -5.63
N ALA A 235 9.19 9.72 -6.94
CA ALA A 235 7.86 10.02 -7.47
C ALA A 235 6.79 9.07 -6.90
N PHE A 236 7.07 7.77 -6.93
CA PHE A 236 6.21 6.76 -6.32
C PHE A 236 5.97 7.04 -4.83
N LEU A 237 7.02 7.33 -4.07
CA LEU A 237 6.95 7.61 -2.64
C LEU A 237 6.13 8.86 -2.35
N GLY A 238 6.31 9.93 -3.13
CA GLY A 238 5.52 11.15 -3.02
C GLY A 238 4.03 10.90 -3.26
N CYS A 239 3.70 10.17 -4.32
CA CYS A 239 2.33 9.73 -4.61
C CYS A 239 1.75 8.85 -3.49
N TRP A 240 2.54 7.94 -2.94
CA TRP A 240 2.15 7.07 -1.82
C TRP A 240 1.86 7.86 -0.54
N LEU A 241 2.67 8.88 -0.21
CA LEU A 241 2.42 9.75 0.95
C LEU A 241 1.05 10.43 0.83
N LEU A 242 0.76 11.05 -0.32
CA LEU A 242 -0.53 11.71 -0.59
C LEU A 242 -1.69 10.73 -0.51
N ALA A 243 -1.54 9.55 -1.11
CA ALA A 243 -2.55 8.50 -1.04
C ALA A 243 -2.85 8.05 0.39
N MET A 244 -1.82 7.89 1.24
CA MET A 244 -2.00 7.50 2.64
C MET A 244 -2.56 8.62 3.52
N ARG A 245 -2.25 9.90 3.21
CA ARG A 245 -2.93 11.03 3.83
C ARG A 245 -4.44 10.96 3.58
N ASP A 246 -4.82 10.79 2.33
CA ASP A 246 -6.23 10.75 1.92
C ASP A 246 -6.91 9.50 2.51
N ALA A 247 -6.21 8.36 2.57
CA ALA A 247 -6.67 7.15 3.26
C ALA A 247 -7.04 7.41 4.72
N THR A 248 -6.16 8.05 5.50
CA THR A 248 -6.45 8.35 6.92
C THR A 248 -7.56 9.38 7.13
N THR A 249 -7.95 10.10 6.08
CA THR A 249 -8.99 11.14 6.16
C THR A 249 -10.35 10.64 5.69
N HIS A 250 -10.37 9.75 4.68
CA HIS A 250 -11.58 9.42 3.93
C HIS A 250 -11.96 7.93 3.96
N ALA A 251 -11.07 7.04 4.40
CA ALA A 251 -11.41 5.63 4.55
C ALA A 251 -12.19 5.40 5.85
N ASP A 252 -13.10 4.43 5.84
CA ASP A 252 -13.75 3.94 7.06
C ASP A 252 -12.84 3.00 7.84
N ALA A 253 -11.93 2.29 7.14
CA ALA A 253 -10.91 1.44 7.73
C ALA A 253 -9.66 1.34 6.86
N ILE A 254 -8.51 1.07 7.50
CA ILE A 254 -7.24 0.76 6.83
C ILE A 254 -6.83 -0.66 7.22
N PHE A 255 -6.76 -1.53 6.22
CA PHE A 255 -6.24 -2.89 6.36
C PHE A 255 -4.75 -2.90 6.02
N ASP A 256 -3.91 -3.10 7.02
CA ASP A 256 -2.47 -3.29 6.88
C ASP A 256 -2.12 -4.73 6.48
N CYS A 257 -1.68 -4.90 5.23
CA CYS A 257 -1.27 -6.20 4.69
C CYS A 257 0.00 -6.76 5.36
N ASP A 258 0.95 -5.90 5.72
CA ASP A 258 2.22 -6.35 6.29
C ASP A 258 2.00 -6.85 7.73
N LEU A 259 1.10 -6.22 8.48
CA LEU A 259 0.62 -6.70 9.78
C LEU A 259 -0.18 -8.00 9.65
N ALA A 260 -1.09 -8.07 8.68
CA ALA A 260 -1.88 -9.28 8.40
C ALA A 260 -1.02 -10.52 8.16
N ILE A 261 0.15 -10.34 7.56
CA ILE A 261 1.07 -11.44 7.26
C ILE A 261 1.89 -11.87 8.48
N ARG A 262 2.08 -11.02 9.49
CA ARG A 262 2.99 -11.30 10.63
C ARG A 262 2.29 -11.47 11.99
N SER A 263 1.06 -10.98 12.13
CA SER A 263 0.38 -10.87 13.41
C SER A 263 -0.98 -11.57 13.36
N HIS A 264 -1.06 -12.74 14.00
CA HIS A 264 -2.32 -13.44 14.23
C HIS A 264 -3.33 -12.60 15.00
N ALA A 265 -2.89 -11.86 16.02
CA ALA A 265 -3.77 -10.98 16.80
C ALA A 265 -4.37 -9.86 15.93
N TYR A 266 -3.57 -9.30 15.02
CA TYR A 266 -4.07 -8.31 14.06
C TYR A 266 -5.09 -8.93 13.09
N LEU A 267 -4.83 -10.14 12.56
CA LEU A 267 -5.79 -10.83 11.70
C LEU A 267 -7.12 -11.10 12.41
N GLU A 268 -7.10 -11.60 13.64
CA GLU A 268 -8.33 -11.86 14.42
C GLU A 268 -9.10 -10.56 14.68
N ALA A 269 -8.39 -9.49 15.03
CA ALA A 269 -8.99 -8.16 15.15
C ALA A 269 -9.56 -7.69 13.81
N ALA A 270 -8.87 -7.96 12.69
CA ALA A 270 -9.29 -7.57 11.36
C ALA A 270 -10.53 -8.30 10.85
N GLU A 271 -10.59 -9.61 11.04
CA GLU A 271 -11.80 -10.40 10.79
C GLU A 271 -12.98 -9.83 11.60
N ALA A 272 -12.78 -9.53 12.88
CA ALA A 272 -13.83 -9.00 13.76
C ALA A 272 -14.33 -7.61 13.35
N TRP A 273 -13.43 -6.67 13.02
CA TRP A 273 -13.88 -5.34 12.59
C TRP A 273 -14.47 -5.37 11.17
N ILE A 274 -14.00 -6.23 10.26
CA ILE A 274 -14.64 -6.39 8.94
C ILE A 274 -16.06 -6.94 9.12
N GLU A 275 -16.26 -7.94 9.97
CA GLU A 275 -17.59 -8.44 10.30
C GLU A 275 -18.48 -7.33 10.88
N SER A 276 -17.96 -6.55 11.82
CA SER A 276 -18.72 -5.46 12.43
C SER A 276 -19.12 -4.37 11.42
N LEU A 277 -18.25 -4.04 10.47
CA LEU A 277 -18.47 -2.97 9.49
C LEU A 277 -19.32 -3.41 8.30
N THR A 278 -19.14 -4.65 7.84
CA THR A 278 -19.70 -5.11 6.56
C THR A 278 -20.74 -6.23 6.70
N GLY A 279 -20.79 -6.89 7.86
CA GLY A 279 -21.54 -8.13 8.06
C GLY A 279 -20.90 -9.37 7.42
N LEU A 280 -19.78 -9.22 6.69
CA LEU A 280 -19.05 -10.32 6.07
C LEU A 280 -18.09 -10.96 7.08
N LYS A 281 -17.99 -12.29 7.06
CA LYS A 281 -17.10 -13.05 7.96
C LYS A 281 -15.98 -13.74 7.19
N PRO A 282 -14.98 -12.99 6.68
CA PRO A 282 -13.85 -13.60 6.00
C PRO A 282 -13.03 -14.47 6.96
N SER A 283 -12.50 -15.58 6.45
CA SER A 283 -11.45 -16.36 7.12
C SER A 283 -10.11 -16.05 6.47
N MET A 284 -9.23 -15.42 7.22
CA MET A 284 -7.91 -14.95 6.80
C MET A 284 -6.78 -15.84 7.30
N ARG A 285 -7.08 -16.98 7.91
CA ARG A 285 -6.11 -17.94 8.45
C ARG A 285 -5.05 -18.41 7.45
N ALA A 286 -5.31 -18.28 6.14
CA ALA A 286 -4.37 -18.62 5.07
C ALA A 286 -3.29 -17.55 4.81
N ALA A 287 -3.40 -16.33 5.36
CA ALA A 287 -2.47 -15.21 5.13
C ALA A 287 -1.00 -15.62 5.31
N HIS A 288 -0.72 -16.42 6.34
CA HIS A 288 0.62 -16.85 6.73
C HIS A 288 1.28 -17.85 5.77
N ARG A 289 0.55 -18.44 4.81
CA ARG A 289 1.08 -19.50 3.92
C ARG A 289 1.73 -18.98 2.64
N ASN A 290 1.48 -17.73 2.25
CA ASN A 290 1.95 -17.14 0.98
C ASN A 290 3.32 -16.45 1.07
N HIS A 291 4.05 -16.59 2.18
CA HIS A 291 5.25 -15.82 2.46
C HIS A 291 6.55 -16.36 1.83
N ALA A 292 6.48 -17.49 1.13
CA ALA A 292 7.64 -18.02 0.42
C ALA A 292 7.74 -17.34 -0.95
N VAL A 293 8.87 -16.68 -1.20
CA VAL A 293 9.30 -16.12 -2.50
C VAL A 293 8.80 -14.71 -2.79
N ARG A 294 9.62 -13.72 -2.40
CA ARG A 294 10.10 -12.61 -3.26
C ARG A 294 10.93 -11.64 -2.39
N SER A 295 12.10 -12.10 -1.95
CA SER A 295 13.18 -11.21 -1.49
C SER A 295 14.22 -11.19 -2.61
N ARG A 296 13.98 -10.33 -3.59
CA ARG A 296 15.03 -9.74 -4.40
C ARG A 296 14.78 -8.25 -4.39
N THR A 297 15.03 -7.65 -3.24
CA THR A 297 15.04 -6.21 -3.12
C THR A 297 16.23 -5.70 -3.90
N MET A 298 15.99 -4.88 -4.92
CA MET A 298 17.06 -4.10 -5.49
C MET A 298 17.60 -3.20 -4.37
N SER A 299 18.84 -3.44 -3.95
CA SER A 299 19.52 -2.58 -2.98
C SER A 299 19.82 -1.25 -3.65
N PHE A 300 19.06 -0.23 -3.28
CA PHE A 300 19.37 1.16 -3.62
C PHE A 300 19.76 1.82 -2.30
N ALA A 301 21.06 2.11 -2.13
CA ALA A 301 21.55 2.89 -0.99
C ALA A 301 20.81 4.24 -0.89
N ASP A 302 20.32 4.78 -2.02
CA ASP A 302 19.56 6.02 -2.13
C ASP A 302 18.13 5.96 -1.54
N ASN A 303 17.60 4.77 -1.20
CA ASN A 303 16.23 4.63 -0.70
C ASN A 303 16.09 5.04 0.77
N GLU A 304 17.11 4.80 1.60
CA GLU A 304 17.06 5.17 3.02
C GLU A 304 16.94 6.69 3.19
N ASP A 305 17.74 7.44 2.44
CA ASP A 305 17.66 8.91 2.40
C ASP A 305 16.27 9.37 1.93
N ALA A 306 15.68 8.70 0.93
CA ALA A 306 14.34 9.04 0.46
C ALA A 306 13.27 8.84 1.54
N HIS A 307 13.35 7.78 2.35
CA HIS A 307 12.39 7.54 3.44
C HIS A 307 12.52 8.58 4.57
N LEU A 308 13.75 8.95 4.93
CA LEU A 308 13.99 9.98 5.96
C LEU A 308 13.47 11.35 5.50
N VAL A 309 13.75 11.73 4.25
CA VAL A 309 13.24 12.97 3.66
C VAL A 309 11.71 12.94 3.56
N ALA A 310 11.12 11.82 3.13
CA ALA A 310 9.67 11.61 3.13
C ALA A 310 9.07 11.81 4.52
N MET A 311 9.74 11.33 5.56
CA MET A 311 9.27 11.52 6.93
C MET A 311 9.33 12.97 7.39
N GLU A 312 10.39 13.70 7.07
CA GLU A 312 10.48 15.13 7.38
C GLU A 312 9.41 15.94 6.64
N ILE A 313 9.13 15.61 5.38
CA ILE A 313 8.01 16.23 4.63
C ILE A 313 6.69 15.92 5.31
N GLY A 314 6.45 14.68 5.73
CA GLY A 314 5.24 14.30 6.46
C GLY A 314 5.05 15.12 7.74
N LYS A 315 6.12 15.36 8.52
CA LYS A 315 6.08 16.21 9.72
C LYS A 315 5.73 17.67 9.38
N VAL A 316 6.28 18.20 8.30
CA VAL A 316 5.96 19.55 7.82
C VAL A 316 4.49 19.64 7.42
N LEU A 317 3.98 18.68 6.65
CA LEU A 317 2.57 18.64 6.24
C LEU A 317 1.62 18.62 7.45
N VAL A 318 1.92 17.85 8.49
CA VAL A 318 1.11 17.84 9.72
C VAL A 318 1.21 19.17 10.49
N ARG A 319 2.43 19.72 10.64
CA ARG A 319 2.63 21.01 11.32
C ARG A 319 1.85 22.15 10.66
N GLU A 320 1.73 22.11 9.34
CA GLU A 320 1.02 23.10 8.54
C GLU A 320 -0.48 22.80 8.39
N GLY A 321 -0.99 21.74 9.03
CA GLY A 321 -2.40 21.35 8.95
C GLY A 321 -2.82 20.77 7.60
N SER A 322 -1.87 20.45 6.72
CA SER A 322 -2.11 19.86 5.39
C SER A 322 -2.21 18.33 5.42
N ALA A 323 -2.02 17.70 6.59
CA ALA A 323 -2.24 16.27 6.83
C ALA A 323 -2.67 16.05 8.30
N PRO A 324 -3.51 15.03 8.59
CA PRO A 324 -3.86 14.68 9.96
C PRO A 324 -2.70 14.00 10.68
N VAL A 325 -2.71 14.02 12.02
CA VAL A 325 -1.69 13.35 12.85
C VAL A 325 -1.66 11.84 12.60
N ASP A 326 -2.81 11.23 12.32
CA ASP A 326 -2.91 9.80 12.03
C ASP A 326 -2.16 9.40 10.74
N ALA A 327 -2.09 10.30 9.75
CA ALA A 327 -1.26 10.10 8.56
C ALA A 327 0.22 9.98 8.95
N LEU A 328 0.69 10.80 9.88
CA LEU A 328 2.08 10.75 10.35
C LEU A 328 2.40 9.43 11.07
N ALA A 329 1.48 8.92 11.87
CA ALA A 329 1.64 7.63 12.53
C ALA A 329 1.72 6.48 11.51
N LEU A 330 0.82 6.48 10.51
CA LEU A 330 0.81 5.49 9.43
C LEU A 330 2.10 5.57 8.59
N TRP A 331 2.50 6.77 8.17
CA TRP A 331 3.75 6.98 7.43
C TRP A 331 4.97 6.54 8.22
N ALA A 332 5.07 6.92 9.51
CA ALA A 332 6.20 6.54 10.35
C ALA A 332 6.33 5.01 10.46
N SER A 333 5.21 4.31 10.68
CA SER A 333 5.18 2.84 10.72
C SER A 333 5.67 2.23 9.41
N LYS A 334 5.05 2.62 8.29
CA LYS A 334 5.31 2.03 6.97
C LYS A 334 6.68 2.38 6.39
N LEU A 335 7.17 3.60 6.62
CA LEU A 335 8.52 4.01 6.21
C LEU A 335 9.59 3.35 7.08
N ALA A 336 9.33 3.10 8.37
CA ALA A 336 10.23 2.32 9.20
C ALA A 336 10.33 0.88 8.70
N GLU A 337 9.21 0.23 8.38
CA GLU A 337 9.19 -1.08 7.74
C GLU A 337 9.97 -1.09 6.42
N ALA A 338 9.72 -0.12 5.54
CA ALA A 338 10.43 0.02 4.27
C ALA A 338 11.95 0.17 4.45
N THR A 339 12.37 1.01 5.39
CA THR A 339 13.79 1.25 5.70
C THR A 339 14.47 -0.01 6.25
N LEU A 340 13.78 -0.71 7.15
CA LEU A 340 14.26 -1.96 7.73
C LEU A 340 14.40 -3.06 6.67
N SER A 341 13.42 -3.19 5.76
CA SER A 341 13.51 -4.13 4.64
C SER A 341 14.71 -3.79 3.74
N ALA A 342 14.89 -2.51 3.37
CA ALA A 342 16.03 -2.09 2.56
C ALA A 342 17.38 -2.46 3.18
N ARG A 343 17.52 -2.27 4.50
CA ARG A 343 18.75 -2.62 5.25
C ARG A 343 18.96 -4.12 5.37
N ALA A 344 17.91 -4.89 5.61
CA ALA A 344 18.01 -6.35 5.74
C ALA A 344 18.51 -7.03 4.45
N ASP A 345 18.21 -6.45 3.29
CA ASP A 345 18.74 -6.94 2.01
C ASP A 345 20.17 -6.43 1.71
N ALA A 346 20.55 -5.25 2.23
CA ALA A 346 21.92 -4.73 2.10
C ALA A 346 22.91 -5.47 3.00
N ASP A 347 22.51 -5.77 4.23
CA ASP A 347 23.28 -6.56 5.18
C ASP A 347 22.89 -8.03 5.06
N ALA A 348 23.54 -8.75 4.14
CA ALA A 348 23.45 -10.21 4.01
C ALA A 348 24.07 -10.98 5.21
N THR A 349 23.84 -10.50 6.44
CA THR A 349 24.05 -11.20 7.71
C THR A 349 22.69 -11.32 8.42
N ALA A 350 21.85 -12.20 7.87
CA ALA A 350 20.41 -12.34 8.08
C ALA A 350 19.91 -12.57 9.52
N THR A 351 20.78 -12.64 10.53
CA THR A 351 20.40 -12.97 11.92
C THR A 351 20.24 -11.74 12.80
N TYR A 352 21.07 -10.70 12.62
CA TYR A 352 21.04 -9.51 13.46
C TYR A 352 19.97 -8.51 13.00
N ALA A 353 19.82 -8.34 11.68
CA ALA A 353 18.74 -7.56 11.09
C ALA A 353 17.36 -8.09 11.51
N ARG A 354 17.17 -9.42 11.51
CA ARG A 354 15.89 -10.05 11.89
C ARG A 354 15.52 -9.79 13.36
N MET A 355 16.49 -9.81 14.27
CA MET A 355 16.25 -9.49 15.69
C MET A 355 15.95 -8.01 15.92
N CYS A 356 16.66 -7.09 15.25
CA CYS A 356 16.39 -5.65 15.36
C CYS A 356 15.06 -5.27 14.69
N VAL A 357 14.69 -5.95 13.62
CA VAL A 357 13.39 -5.84 12.94
C VAL A 357 12.27 -6.30 13.86
N ASP A 358 12.36 -7.49 14.46
CA ASP A 358 11.34 -7.99 15.39
C ASP A 358 11.19 -7.08 16.62
N GLN A 359 12.26 -6.41 17.06
CA GLN A 359 12.26 -5.54 18.23
C GLN A 359 11.76 -4.11 17.94
N ALA A 360 12.14 -3.52 16.80
CA ALA A 360 11.66 -2.20 16.37
C ALA A 360 10.21 -2.27 15.89
N ILE A 361 9.83 -3.35 15.20
CA ILE A 361 8.45 -3.60 14.78
C ILE A 361 7.54 -3.81 15.99
N ARG A 362 7.98 -4.51 17.05
CA ARG A 362 7.18 -4.59 18.29
C ARG A 362 6.95 -3.21 18.92
N ILE A 363 7.94 -2.32 18.90
CA ILE A 363 7.81 -0.96 19.45
C ILE A 363 6.84 -0.11 18.62
N VAL A 364 6.83 -0.29 17.29
CA VAL A 364 5.90 0.39 16.38
C VAL A 364 4.50 -0.23 16.44
N ASP A 365 4.36 -1.55 16.54
CA ASP A 365 3.09 -2.26 16.72
C ASP A 365 2.45 -1.89 18.08
N LEU A 366 3.26 -1.69 19.12
CA LEU A 366 2.84 -1.19 20.44
C LEU A 366 2.44 0.29 20.44
N ALA A 367 2.98 1.10 19.52
CA ALA A 367 2.64 2.52 19.37
C ALA A 367 1.44 2.74 18.42
N ALA A 368 1.30 1.91 17.38
CA ALA A 368 0.20 1.94 16.42
C ALA A 368 -1.11 1.37 17.01
N ALA A 369 -1.03 0.50 18.03
CA ALA A 369 -2.17 0.10 18.85
C ALA A 369 -2.67 1.21 19.81
N GLY A 370 -2.10 2.42 19.74
CA GLY A 370 -2.51 3.61 20.51
C GLY A 370 -3.75 4.33 19.95
N SER A 371 -4.40 3.79 18.93
CA SER A 371 -5.72 4.21 18.46
C SER A 371 -6.62 2.98 18.45
N PHE A 372 -7.71 3.03 19.20
CA PHE A 372 -8.68 1.96 19.56
C PHE A 372 -8.33 1.17 20.83
N GLY A 373 -9.15 1.40 21.86
CA GLY A 373 -8.86 1.06 23.26
C GLY A 373 -8.79 -0.42 23.59
N CYS A 374 -7.78 -0.79 24.40
CA CYS A 374 -7.74 -1.99 25.25
C CYS A 374 -6.58 -1.87 26.25
N ASP A 375 -6.81 -1.15 27.36
CA ASP A 375 -5.78 -0.75 28.34
C ASP A 375 -5.11 -1.88 29.16
N THR A 376 -5.59 -3.12 29.11
CA THR A 376 -5.11 -4.17 30.04
C THR A 376 -4.00 -5.07 29.48
N VAL A 377 -4.00 -5.33 28.16
CA VAL A 377 -2.98 -6.19 27.52
C VAL A 377 -1.66 -5.41 27.33
N LEU A 378 -1.76 -4.11 27.07
CA LEU A 378 -0.63 -3.19 26.94
C LEU A 378 0.15 -3.05 28.27
N ALA A 379 -0.56 -2.96 29.39
CA ALA A 379 0.05 -2.85 30.71
C ALA A 379 0.78 -4.13 31.14
N SER A 380 0.26 -5.32 30.79
CA SER A 380 0.92 -6.59 31.11
C SER A 380 2.19 -6.84 30.30
N GLU A 381 2.20 -6.48 29.01
CA GLU A 381 3.37 -6.64 28.14
C GLU A 381 4.49 -5.65 28.50
N LEU A 382 4.15 -4.39 28.83
CA LEU A 382 5.10 -3.40 29.35
C LEU A 382 5.72 -3.81 30.69
N ALA A 383 4.94 -4.46 31.57
CA ALA A 383 5.45 -4.99 32.85
C ALA A 383 6.41 -6.17 32.63
N MET A 384 6.13 -7.08 31.68
CA MET A 384 7.04 -8.18 31.33
C MET A 384 8.34 -7.69 30.68
N MET A 385 8.28 -6.68 29.79
CA MET A 385 9.48 -6.05 29.22
C MET A 385 10.35 -5.36 30.27
N LYS A 386 9.74 -4.67 31.24
CA LYS A 386 10.47 -4.02 32.34
C LYS A 386 11.17 -5.03 33.25
N ALA A 387 10.56 -6.19 33.49
CA ALA A 387 11.17 -7.29 34.23
C ALA A 387 12.35 -7.94 33.46
N ALA A 388 12.21 -8.13 32.13
CA ALA A 388 13.27 -8.69 31.29
C ALA A 388 14.48 -7.73 31.13
N LEU A 389 14.23 -6.42 31.07
CA LEU A 389 15.27 -5.39 31.00
C LEU A 389 15.96 -5.17 32.36
N GLY A 390 15.20 -5.24 33.46
CA GLY A 390 15.76 -5.19 34.82
C GLY A 390 16.69 -6.37 35.13
N GLY A 391 16.36 -7.58 34.66
CA GLY A 391 17.20 -8.77 34.84
C GLY A 391 18.52 -8.76 34.04
N SER A 392 18.62 -7.97 32.97
CA SER A 392 19.85 -7.86 32.16
C SER A 392 20.86 -6.86 32.70
N ALA A 393 20.41 -5.86 33.47
CA ALA A 393 21.29 -4.89 34.13
C ALA A 393 22.02 -5.51 35.35
N GLU A 394 21.37 -6.43 36.07
CA GLU A 394 21.99 -7.13 37.21
C GLU A 394 23.00 -8.20 36.78
N GLN A 395 22.86 -8.80 35.59
CA GLN A 395 23.83 -9.78 35.06
C GLN A 395 25.11 -9.14 34.48
N GLY A 396 25.11 -7.83 34.21
CA GLY A 396 26.28 -7.09 33.72
C GLY A 396 27.28 -6.67 34.80
N ALA A 397 26.86 -6.63 36.07
CA ALA A 397 27.69 -6.15 37.17
C ALA A 397 28.62 -7.22 37.78
N ASP A 398 28.42 -8.51 37.45
CA ASP A 398 29.08 -9.62 38.14
C ASP A 398 30.13 -10.41 37.31
N ARG A 399 30.50 -9.91 36.11
CA ARG A 399 31.55 -10.54 35.29
C ARG A 399 32.95 -10.02 35.65
N ARG A 400 33.63 -10.79 36.51
CA ARG A 400 35.07 -10.67 36.85
C ARG A 400 35.98 -10.51 35.62
N SER A 401 36.93 -9.58 35.71
CA SER A 401 37.97 -9.29 34.72
C SER A 401 38.88 -10.50 34.45
N GLY A 402 38.88 -10.98 33.20
CA GLY A 402 39.72 -12.10 32.75
C GLY A 402 41.20 -11.74 32.47
N PRO A 403 42.06 -12.75 32.26
CA PRO A 403 43.54 -12.64 32.25
C PRO A 403 44.10 -11.74 31.14
N TRP A 404 43.31 -11.49 30.09
CA TRP A 404 43.69 -10.68 28.94
C TRP A 404 43.75 -9.17 29.22
N SER A 405 43.11 -8.71 30.31
CA SER A 405 43.19 -7.30 30.77
C SER A 405 44.55 -6.93 31.35
N ARG A 406 45.42 -7.91 31.66
CA ARG A 406 46.76 -7.67 32.21
C ARG A 406 47.83 -7.48 31.13
N LEU A 407 47.61 -7.96 29.90
CA LEU A 407 48.59 -7.82 28.80
C LEU A 407 48.55 -6.45 28.13
N THR A 408 47.39 -5.79 28.13
CA THR A 408 47.23 -4.45 27.52
C THR A 408 47.76 -3.32 28.39
N ASN A 409 47.89 -3.53 29.71
CA ASN A 409 48.45 -2.53 30.63
C ASN A 409 50.00 -2.51 30.62
N THR A 410 50.65 -3.66 30.41
CA THR A 410 52.13 -3.72 30.36
C THR A 410 52.69 -3.11 29.08
N ALA A 411 51.98 -3.25 27.95
CA ALA A 411 52.36 -2.62 26.67
C ALA A 411 52.21 -1.09 26.69
N ARG A 412 51.27 -0.57 27.50
CA ARG A 412 51.04 0.88 27.64
C ARG A 412 52.09 1.55 28.55
N GLY A 413 52.71 0.81 29.47
CA GLY A 413 53.82 1.29 30.30
C GLY A 413 55.15 1.42 29.56
N PHE A 414 55.45 0.52 28.61
CA PHE A 414 56.72 0.53 27.87
C PHE A 414 56.84 1.70 26.87
N LEU A 415 55.72 2.21 26.36
CA LEU A 415 55.70 3.35 25.43
C LEU A 415 55.73 4.72 26.13
N ALA A 416 55.55 4.76 27.45
CA ALA A 416 55.54 6.01 28.22
C ALA A 416 56.91 6.38 28.83
N MET A 417 57.91 5.48 28.84
CA MET A 417 59.26 5.76 29.37
C MET A 417 60.30 6.14 28.31
N ARG A 418 59.89 6.43 27.06
CA ARG A 418 60.81 6.82 25.98
C ARG A 418 60.54 8.21 25.41
N ARG A 419 60.05 9.13 26.25
CA ARG A 419 60.08 10.58 26.01
C ARG A 419 60.86 11.26 27.12
#